data_AF-A0AAV2T5F7-F1
#
_entry.id   AF-A0AAV2T5F7-F1
#
_cell.length_a   1.000
_cell.length_b   1.000
_cell.length_c   1.000
_cell.angle_alpha   90.00
_cell.angle_beta   90.00
_cell.angle_gamma   90.00
#
_symmetry.space_group_name_H-M   'P 1'
#
loop_
_entity.id
_entity.type
_entity.pdbx_description
1 polymer ?
#
loop_
_entity_poly.entity_id
_entity_poly.type
_entity_poly.pdbx_seq_one_letter_code
_entity_poly.pdbx_strand_id
1 'polypeptide(L)'
;MDVEKGYSSSDAEDLKSEFLTQAFPVPDSDVTASPDIDKALTNPEEYIKYVRCEAARYPDVFYTPVGSQGDAEFTEVPDSKPLKPVSSSPDRITFCSVWFAEVVQEYQCLKRILLERTDKGSELKKVTPFEGSPLLSWIALRTRAELYRLLEEAVLHCTKKRWNVNVGRWIFALLVALEPPIDPDMCHLLRAIAKRCRKLKKDSNHAEEQSKSTTNFFDLCVHLVAKSFGQADLLEQ
;
A
#
# COMPACT_ATOMS: atom_id res chain seq x y z
N MET A 1 -18.35 -55.50 -6.79
CA MET A 1 -17.41 -55.13 -7.87
C MET A 1 -18.25 -55.14 -9.14
N ASP A 2 -18.67 -54.02 -9.72
CA ASP A 2 -18.29 -52.62 -9.48
C ASP A 2 -19.44 -51.67 -9.82
N VAL A 3 -19.43 -50.55 -9.12
CA VAL A 3 -20.39 -49.44 -9.15
C VAL A 3 -19.92 -48.46 -10.21
N GLU A 4 -20.65 -48.33 -11.33
CA GLU A 4 -20.44 -47.19 -12.24
C GLU A 4 -21.10 -45.95 -11.65
N LYS A 5 -20.25 -45.10 -11.05
CA LYS A 5 -20.59 -43.75 -10.60
C LYS A 5 -20.95 -42.89 -11.81
N GLY A 6 -22.19 -42.40 -11.82
CA GLY A 6 -22.56 -41.20 -12.55
C GLY A 6 -21.72 -40.03 -12.07
N TYR A 7 -20.88 -39.50 -12.95
CA TYR A 7 -20.26 -38.19 -12.77
C TYR A 7 -21.25 -37.14 -13.24
N SER A 8 -22.01 -36.61 -12.29
CA SER A 8 -22.75 -35.36 -12.45
C SER A 8 -21.72 -34.23 -12.55
N SER A 9 -21.43 -33.77 -13.76
CA SER A 9 -20.64 -32.56 -14.01
C SER A 9 -21.62 -31.38 -13.98
N SER A 10 -21.73 -30.74 -12.81
CA SER A 10 -22.71 -29.69 -12.52
C SER A 10 -22.05 -28.41 -12.01
N ASP A 11 -20.83 -28.08 -12.45
CA ASP A 11 -20.08 -26.91 -11.95
C ASP A 11 -19.26 -26.22 -13.05
N ALA A 12 -19.87 -25.81 -14.17
CA ALA A 12 -19.12 -25.12 -15.24
C ALA A 12 -19.77 -23.85 -15.84
N GLU A 13 -20.94 -23.40 -15.38
CA GLU A 13 -21.68 -22.31 -16.05
C GLU A 13 -21.92 -21.04 -15.22
N ASP A 14 -21.03 -20.68 -14.28
CA ASP A 14 -21.24 -19.50 -13.41
C ASP A 14 -20.18 -18.37 -13.55
N LEU A 15 -19.40 -18.34 -14.64
CA LEU A 15 -18.30 -17.36 -14.78
C LEU A 15 -18.32 -16.49 -16.05
N LYS A 16 -19.41 -16.47 -16.82
CA LYS A 16 -19.41 -15.75 -18.11
C LYS A 16 -19.99 -14.33 -18.14
N SER A 17 -20.35 -13.71 -17.01
CA SER A 17 -21.14 -12.46 -17.11
C SER A 17 -20.95 -11.42 -16.01
N GLU A 18 -19.72 -10.98 -15.70
CA GLU A 18 -19.55 -9.73 -14.91
C GLU A 18 -19.16 -8.50 -15.77
N PHE A 19 -18.64 -8.69 -16.99
CA PHE A 19 -18.23 -7.57 -17.85
C PHE A 19 -19.20 -7.25 -18.99
N LEU A 20 -19.91 -8.26 -19.53
CA LEU A 20 -20.91 -8.09 -20.59
C LEU A 20 -22.11 -9.00 -20.30
N THR A 21 -23.17 -8.42 -19.73
CA THR A 21 -24.42 -9.13 -19.45
C THR A 21 -25.29 -9.21 -20.71
N GLN A 22 -25.92 -10.36 -20.93
CA GLN A 22 -26.84 -10.54 -22.06
C GLN A 22 -28.10 -9.67 -21.85
N ALA A 23 -28.27 -8.64 -22.68
CA ALA A 23 -29.38 -7.70 -22.57
C ALA A 23 -30.72 -8.23 -23.12
N PHE A 24 -30.69 -9.23 -24.02
CA PHE A 24 -31.88 -9.78 -24.67
C PHE A 24 -32.03 -11.27 -24.41
N PRO A 25 -33.22 -11.77 -24.03
CA PRO A 25 -33.45 -13.20 -23.87
C PRO A 25 -33.37 -13.89 -25.23
N VAL A 26 -32.51 -14.90 -25.34
CA VAL A 26 -32.39 -15.72 -26.55
C VAL A 26 -32.25 -17.17 -26.11
N PRO A 27 -33.10 -18.09 -26.60
CA PRO A 27 -32.99 -19.50 -26.24
C PRO A 27 -31.69 -20.10 -26.81
N ASP A 28 -31.03 -20.94 -26.01
CA ASP A 28 -29.85 -21.74 -26.41
C ASP A 28 -30.29 -22.84 -27.39
N SER A 29 -30.60 -22.47 -28.63
CA SER A 29 -30.91 -23.43 -29.69
C SER A 29 -29.64 -23.88 -30.40
N ASP A 30 -29.56 -25.19 -30.65
CA ASP A 30 -28.47 -25.89 -31.31
C ASP A 30 -27.92 -25.13 -32.53
N VAL A 31 -26.61 -24.88 -32.51
CA VAL A 31 -25.81 -24.16 -33.52
C VAL A 31 -25.70 -24.93 -34.85
N THR A 32 -26.51 -25.98 -35.07
CA THR A 32 -26.39 -26.93 -36.18
C THR A 32 -27.31 -26.63 -37.37
N ALA A 33 -28.28 -25.73 -37.22
CA ALA A 33 -29.15 -25.32 -38.33
C ALA A 33 -28.52 -24.13 -39.08
N SER A 34 -28.29 -24.29 -40.38
CA SER A 34 -27.91 -23.20 -41.28
C SER A 34 -28.92 -22.04 -41.15
N PRO A 35 -28.48 -20.82 -40.77
CA PRO A 35 -29.39 -19.72 -40.48
C PRO A 35 -30.06 -19.21 -41.76
N ASP A 36 -31.39 -19.07 -41.71
CA ASP A 36 -32.22 -18.57 -42.81
C ASP A 36 -32.16 -17.03 -42.87
N ILE A 37 -31.53 -16.50 -43.92
CA ILE A 37 -31.26 -15.06 -44.07
C ILE A 37 -32.56 -14.27 -44.30
N ASP A 38 -33.50 -14.81 -45.07
CA ASP A 38 -34.74 -14.11 -45.41
C ASP A 38 -35.63 -13.93 -44.16
N LYS A 39 -35.55 -14.89 -43.26
CA LYS A 39 -36.29 -14.89 -41.99
C LYS A 39 -35.60 -14.04 -40.92
N ALA A 40 -34.26 -13.97 -40.92
CA ALA A 40 -33.50 -13.05 -40.09
C ALA A 40 -33.75 -11.57 -40.43
N LEU A 41 -34.06 -11.25 -41.70
CA LEU A 41 -34.41 -9.87 -42.11
C LEU A 41 -35.81 -9.43 -41.65
N THR A 42 -36.66 -10.38 -41.24
CA THR A 42 -38.07 -10.14 -40.92
C THR A 42 -38.39 -10.39 -39.43
N ASN A 43 -37.56 -11.17 -38.73
CA ASN A 43 -37.75 -11.53 -37.31
C ASN A 43 -36.53 -11.16 -36.45
N PRO A 44 -36.69 -10.32 -35.41
CA PRO A 44 -35.58 -9.91 -34.53
C PRO A 44 -34.95 -11.06 -33.74
N GLU A 45 -35.70 -12.10 -33.36
CA GLU A 45 -35.14 -13.25 -32.64
C GLU A 45 -34.21 -14.08 -33.54
N GLU A 46 -34.56 -14.19 -34.82
CA GLU A 46 -33.74 -14.89 -35.80
C GLU A 46 -32.54 -14.07 -36.23
N TYR A 47 -32.67 -12.74 -36.27
CA TYR A 47 -31.55 -11.84 -36.46
C TYR A 47 -30.49 -12.03 -35.36
N ILE A 48 -30.88 -12.07 -34.08
CA ILE A 48 -29.92 -12.23 -32.98
C ILE A 48 -29.26 -13.62 -33.03
N LYS A 49 -30.01 -14.67 -33.40
CA LYS A 49 -29.43 -16.01 -33.64
C LYS A 49 -28.40 -15.98 -34.77
N TYR A 50 -28.72 -15.33 -35.90
CA TYR A 50 -27.80 -15.14 -37.01
C TYR A 50 -26.52 -14.43 -36.56
N VAL A 51 -26.64 -13.32 -35.82
CA VAL A 51 -25.49 -12.54 -35.32
C VAL A 51 -24.63 -13.38 -34.37
N ARG A 52 -25.21 -14.23 -33.51
CA ARG A 52 -24.43 -15.14 -32.65
C ARG A 52 -23.67 -16.18 -33.47
N CYS A 53 -24.32 -16.77 -34.47
CA CYS A 53 -23.67 -17.70 -35.39
C CYS A 53 -22.55 -17.04 -36.20
N GLU A 54 -22.74 -15.80 -36.62
CA GLU A 54 -21.73 -15.01 -37.33
C GLU A 54 -20.58 -14.61 -36.42
N ALA A 55 -20.86 -14.12 -35.22
CA ALA A 55 -19.86 -13.80 -34.20
C ALA A 55 -18.99 -15.01 -33.85
N ALA A 56 -19.59 -16.19 -33.69
CA ALA A 56 -18.88 -17.44 -33.42
C ALA A 56 -17.96 -17.91 -34.57
N ARG A 57 -18.11 -17.35 -35.78
CA ARG A 57 -17.17 -17.60 -36.90
C ARG A 57 -15.91 -16.74 -36.80
N TYR A 58 -15.94 -15.64 -36.05
CA TYR A 58 -14.78 -14.80 -35.86
C TYR A 58 -13.93 -15.29 -34.67
N PRO A 59 -12.59 -15.17 -34.76
CA PRO A 59 -11.71 -15.33 -33.60
C PRO A 59 -12.11 -14.39 -32.46
N ASP A 60 -12.07 -14.89 -31.23
CA ASP A 60 -12.32 -14.08 -30.02
C ASP A 60 -11.34 -12.90 -29.87
N VAL A 61 -10.11 -13.07 -30.39
CA VAL A 61 -9.06 -12.07 -30.32
C VAL A 61 -8.42 -11.92 -31.70
N PHE A 62 -8.37 -10.68 -32.17
CA PHE A 62 -7.56 -10.29 -33.32
C PHE A 62 -6.31 -9.56 -32.84
N TYR A 63 -5.15 -9.93 -33.37
CA TYR A 63 -3.91 -9.17 -33.22
C TYR A 63 -3.53 -8.59 -34.58
N THR A 64 -3.39 -7.27 -34.65
CA THR A 64 -2.84 -6.59 -35.81
C THR A 64 -1.43 -6.11 -35.45
N PRO A 65 -0.36 -6.65 -36.08
CA PRO A 65 0.97 -6.09 -35.92
C PRO A 65 0.94 -4.65 -36.40
N VAL A 66 1.40 -3.70 -35.58
CA VAL A 66 1.59 -2.32 -36.02
C VAL A 66 2.71 -2.36 -37.05
N GLY A 67 2.39 -2.12 -38.32
CA GLY A 67 3.39 -2.07 -39.39
C GLY A 67 4.44 -1.02 -39.07
N SER A 68 5.70 -1.42 -39.05
CA SER A 68 6.86 -0.53 -38.94
C SER A 68 7.04 0.26 -40.24
N GLN A 69 6.10 1.16 -40.51
CA GLN A 69 6.22 2.15 -41.57
C GLN A 69 5.58 3.46 -41.12
N GLY A 70 6.39 4.26 -40.43
CA GLY A 70 6.05 5.57 -39.88
C GLY A 70 6.79 5.76 -38.57
N ASP A 71 7.61 6.81 -38.51
CA ASP A 71 8.52 7.13 -37.41
C ASP A 71 7.78 7.34 -36.08
N ALA A 72 7.49 6.25 -35.37
CA ALA A 72 7.13 6.31 -33.97
C ALA A 72 8.44 6.42 -33.17
N GLU A 73 8.92 7.66 -33.00
CA GLU A 73 9.96 8.01 -32.06
C GLU A 73 9.46 7.67 -30.64
N PHE A 74 9.61 6.41 -30.23
CA PHE A 74 9.55 6.06 -28.82
C PHE A 74 10.76 6.69 -28.16
N THR A 75 10.55 7.79 -27.45
CA THR A 75 11.51 8.22 -26.43
C THR A 75 11.50 7.14 -25.35
N GLU A 76 12.37 6.15 -25.47
CA GLU A 76 12.74 5.32 -24.34
C GLU A 76 13.31 6.24 -23.28
N VAL A 77 12.50 6.57 -22.28
CA VAL A 77 13.03 7.06 -21.01
C VAL A 77 13.90 5.90 -20.50
N PRO A 78 15.23 6.08 -20.37
CA PRO A 78 16.10 4.99 -19.99
C PRO A 78 15.62 4.45 -18.65
N ASP A 79 15.32 3.14 -18.66
CA ASP A 79 14.97 2.36 -17.49
C ASP A 79 15.96 2.71 -16.36
N SER A 80 15.40 3.21 -15.26
CA SER A 80 16.17 3.63 -14.10
C SER A 80 16.93 2.41 -13.59
N LYS A 81 18.23 2.35 -13.92
CA LYS A 81 19.16 1.34 -13.41
C LYS A 81 18.88 1.14 -11.91
N PRO A 82 18.66 -0.10 -11.43
CA PRO A 82 18.54 -0.33 -10.00
C PRO A 82 19.81 0.21 -9.34
N LEU A 83 19.65 1.29 -8.58
CA LEU A 83 20.75 1.91 -7.85
C LEU A 83 21.22 0.95 -6.77
N LYS A 84 22.55 0.89 -6.62
CA LYS A 84 23.22 -0.05 -5.74
C LYS A 84 22.67 0.09 -4.31
N PRO A 85 22.45 -1.03 -3.61
CA PRO A 85 21.95 -1.01 -2.24
C PRO A 85 22.84 -0.14 -1.36
N VAL A 86 22.20 0.72 -0.57
CA VAL A 86 22.82 1.50 0.50
C VAL A 86 23.72 0.59 1.33
N SER A 87 24.97 1.02 1.52
CA SER A 87 26.09 0.26 2.10
C SER A 87 25.98 0.06 3.62
N SER A 88 24.80 -0.22 4.14
CA SER A 88 24.61 -0.65 5.53
C SER A 88 24.65 -2.17 5.59
N SER A 89 25.53 -2.71 6.45
CA SER A 89 25.63 -4.14 6.73
C SER A 89 24.22 -4.75 6.95
N PRO A 90 23.84 -5.80 6.19
CA PRO A 90 22.49 -6.39 6.20
C PRO A 90 22.02 -6.78 7.60
N ASP A 91 22.96 -7.14 8.47
CA ASP A 91 22.70 -7.61 9.83
C ASP A 91 22.12 -6.51 10.72
N ARG A 92 22.59 -5.26 10.57
CA ARG A 92 22.11 -4.13 11.38
C ARG A 92 20.68 -3.73 11.04
N ILE A 93 20.32 -3.74 9.75
CA ILE A 93 18.97 -3.35 9.29
C ILE A 93 17.94 -4.39 9.72
N THR A 94 18.29 -5.66 9.56
CA THR A 94 17.44 -6.78 9.94
C THR A 94 17.19 -6.75 11.45
N PHE A 95 18.25 -6.53 12.24
CA PHE A 95 18.14 -6.36 13.69
C PHE A 95 17.21 -5.20 14.08
N CYS A 96 17.35 -4.02 13.47
CA CYS A 96 16.49 -2.87 13.79
C CYS A 96 15.01 -3.11 13.49
N SER A 97 14.69 -3.87 12.45
CA SER A 97 13.30 -4.18 12.07
C SER A 97 12.66 -5.17 13.06
N VAL A 98 13.41 -6.20 13.47
CA VAL A 98 12.97 -7.17 14.49
C VAL A 98 12.80 -6.46 15.83
N TRP A 99 13.80 -5.70 16.26
CA TRP A 99 13.75 -4.92 17.49
C TRP A 99 12.56 -3.96 17.51
N PHE A 100 12.27 -3.29 16.40
CA PHE A 100 11.10 -2.41 16.32
C PHE A 100 9.78 -3.16 16.49
N ALA A 101 9.66 -4.35 15.89
CA ALA A 101 8.46 -5.19 16.05
C ALA A 101 8.27 -5.62 17.52
N GLU A 102 9.35 -5.98 18.22
CA GLU A 102 9.32 -6.29 19.65
C GLU A 102 8.88 -5.08 20.48
N VAL A 103 9.44 -3.89 20.21
CA VAL A 103 9.06 -2.65 20.90
C VAL A 103 7.59 -2.30 20.66
N VAL A 104 7.09 -2.49 19.44
CA VAL A 104 5.66 -2.30 19.12
C VAL A 104 4.81 -3.30 19.91
N GLN A 105 5.22 -4.57 19.99
CA GLN A 105 4.50 -5.58 20.76
C GLN A 105 4.44 -5.24 22.26
N GLU A 106 5.57 -4.81 22.84
CA GLU A 106 5.64 -4.36 24.23
C GLU A 106 4.74 -3.15 24.47
N TYR A 107 4.79 -2.16 23.57
CA TYR A 107 3.93 -0.99 23.62
C TYR A 107 2.44 -1.39 23.59
N GLN A 108 2.05 -2.30 22.71
CA GLN A 108 0.67 -2.77 22.60
C GLN A 108 0.21 -3.50 23.87
N CYS A 109 1.09 -4.30 24.48
CA CYS A 109 0.83 -4.94 25.77
C CYS A 109 0.57 -3.89 26.87
N LEU A 110 1.46 -2.90 26.97
CA LEU A 110 1.35 -1.84 27.97
C LEU A 110 0.13 -0.94 27.73
N LYS A 111 -0.19 -0.64 26.47
CA LYS A 111 -1.38 0.13 26.09
C LYS A 111 -2.65 -0.56 26.57
N ARG A 112 -2.75 -1.90 26.43
CA ARG A 112 -3.90 -2.68 26.91
C ARG A 112 -4.05 -2.57 28.44
N ILE A 113 -2.97 -2.78 29.18
CA ILE A 113 -2.96 -2.67 30.66
C ILE A 113 -3.35 -1.26 31.10
N LEU A 114 -2.88 -0.23 30.39
CA LEU A 114 -3.23 1.15 30.69
C LEU A 114 -4.72 1.41 30.42
N LEU A 115 -5.25 0.98 29.28
CA LEU A 115 -6.65 1.20 28.93
C LEU A 115 -7.60 0.53 29.95
N GLU A 116 -7.25 -0.66 30.45
CA GLU A 116 -7.98 -1.35 31.53
C GLU A 116 -7.99 -0.54 32.85
N ARG A 117 -6.94 0.25 33.12
CA ARG A 117 -6.85 1.09 34.34
C ARG A 117 -7.52 2.46 34.20
N THR A 118 -7.68 2.94 32.98
CA THR A 118 -8.08 4.35 32.73
C THR A 118 -9.58 4.59 32.90
N ASP A 119 -10.39 3.54 33.02
CA ASP A 119 -11.82 3.61 33.36
C ASP A 119 -12.07 4.32 34.72
N LYS A 120 -11.02 4.46 35.54
CA LYS A 120 -11.05 5.21 36.81
C LYS A 120 -10.42 6.60 36.65
N GLY A 121 -11.15 7.50 35.99
CA GLY A 121 -11.13 8.96 36.21
C GLY A 121 -9.78 9.66 36.35
N SER A 122 -8.79 9.34 35.52
CA SER A 122 -7.47 9.96 35.62
C SER A 122 -7.38 11.20 34.72
N GLU A 123 -7.24 12.40 35.31
CA GLU A 123 -6.90 13.61 34.57
C GLU A 123 -5.55 13.43 33.86
N LEU A 124 -5.57 13.52 32.52
CA LEU A 124 -4.36 13.52 31.71
C LEU A 124 -3.51 14.75 32.04
N LYS A 125 -2.28 14.53 32.48
CA LYS A 125 -1.28 15.60 32.60
C LYS A 125 -1.20 16.34 31.26
N LYS A 126 -1.27 17.67 31.31
CA LYS A 126 -1.01 18.52 30.13
C LYS A 126 0.46 18.35 29.76
N VAL A 127 0.72 17.69 28.64
CA VAL A 127 2.05 17.53 28.05
C VAL A 127 2.13 18.44 26.84
N THR A 128 3.18 19.25 26.74
CA THR A 128 3.49 19.99 25.50
C THR A 128 4.24 19.04 24.55
N PRO A 129 3.65 18.70 23.39
CA PRO A 129 4.33 17.84 22.41
C PRO A 129 5.66 18.45 21.96
N PHE A 130 6.65 17.62 21.65
CA PHE A 130 7.97 18.01 21.08
C PHE A 130 8.94 18.80 21.98
N GLU A 131 8.49 19.35 23.11
CA GLU A 131 9.36 20.02 24.09
C GLU A 131 9.93 19.04 25.14
N GLY A 132 9.09 18.12 25.63
CA GLY A 132 9.45 17.12 26.65
C GLY A 132 9.68 15.71 26.09
N SER A 133 9.85 14.73 26.98
CA SER A 133 9.88 13.31 26.59
C SER A 133 8.45 12.78 26.38
N PRO A 134 8.21 11.96 25.33
CA PRO A 134 6.92 11.31 25.15
C PRO A 134 6.61 10.39 26.33
N LEU A 135 5.44 10.56 26.93
CA LEU A 135 4.95 9.70 28.01
C LEU A 135 4.07 8.59 27.42
N LEU A 136 4.36 7.35 27.79
CA LEU A 136 3.61 6.18 27.34
C LEU A 136 2.11 6.31 27.64
N SER A 137 1.76 6.66 28.88
CA SER A 137 0.36 6.85 29.29
C SER A 137 -0.34 7.95 28.51
N TRP A 138 0.40 8.97 28.05
CA TRP A 138 -0.18 10.08 27.30
C TRP A 138 -0.44 9.68 25.84
N ILE A 139 0.50 8.98 25.19
CA ILE A 139 0.38 8.55 23.79
C ILE A 139 -0.60 7.40 23.65
N ALA A 140 -0.57 6.43 24.57
CA ALA A 140 -1.46 5.26 24.56
C ALA A 140 -2.94 5.62 24.60
N LEU A 141 -3.29 6.78 25.17
CA LEU A 141 -4.66 7.28 25.28
C LEU A 141 -5.09 8.17 24.11
N ARG A 142 -4.23 8.39 23.11
CA ARG A 142 -4.58 9.19 21.93
C ARG A 142 -5.39 8.37 20.95
N THR A 143 -6.42 9.02 20.41
CA THR A 143 -7.17 8.54 19.27
C THR A 143 -6.32 8.61 17.99
N ARG A 144 -6.73 7.87 16.97
CA ARG A 144 -6.06 7.86 15.66
C ARG A 144 -6.00 9.25 15.01
N ALA A 145 -7.05 10.06 15.16
CA ALA A 145 -7.10 11.43 14.65
C ALA A 145 -6.12 12.38 15.38
N GLU A 146 -5.91 12.18 16.68
CA GLU A 146 -4.90 12.94 17.43
C GLU A 146 -3.48 12.53 17.04
N LEU A 147 -3.23 11.23 16.83
CA LEU A 147 -1.94 10.75 16.30
C LEU A 147 -1.65 11.32 14.91
N TYR A 148 -2.66 11.46 14.05
CA TYR A 148 -2.54 12.14 12.76
C TYR A 148 -2.07 13.59 12.92
N ARG A 149 -2.77 14.38 13.76
CA ARG A 149 -2.41 15.78 14.05
C ARG A 149 -0.99 15.91 14.60
N LEU A 150 -0.58 14.98 15.47
CA LEU A 150 0.78 14.94 16.02
C LEU A 150 1.82 14.60 14.95
N LEU A 151 1.51 13.73 13.99
CA LEU A 151 2.41 13.46 12.86
C LEU A 151 2.54 14.67 11.93
N GLU A 152 1.45 15.41 11.67
CA GLU A 152 1.50 16.66 10.91
C GLU A 152 2.42 17.69 11.60
N GLU A 153 2.25 17.87 12.91
CA GLU A 153 3.08 18.76 13.70
C GLU A 153 4.55 18.28 13.69
N ALA A 154 4.80 16.97 13.84
CA ALA A 154 6.14 16.39 13.77
C ALA A 154 6.84 16.71 12.44
N VAL A 155 6.11 16.64 11.32
CA VAL A 155 6.62 17.03 10.01
C VAL A 155 7.11 18.49 10.04
N LEU A 156 6.35 19.42 10.64
CA LEU A 156 6.73 20.84 10.76
C LEU A 156 8.00 21.06 11.60
N HIS A 157 8.22 20.23 12.63
CA HIS A 157 9.43 20.28 13.46
C HIS A 157 10.66 19.65 12.80
N CYS A 158 10.49 18.85 11.76
CA CYS A 158 11.59 18.30 10.94
C CYS A 158 12.24 19.36 10.03
N THR A 159 12.77 20.44 10.61
CA THR A 159 13.50 21.51 9.93
C THR A 159 14.77 21.87 10.70
N LYS A 160 15.80 22.39 10.03
CA LYS A 160 17.09 22.71 10.68
C LYS A 160 16.96 23.59 11.93
N LYS A 161 16.00 24.52 11.91
CA LYS A 161 15.78 25.50 12.98
C LYS A 161 15.04 24.93 14.20
N ARG A 162 14.20 23.92 14.00
CA ARG A 162 13.30 23.38 15.04
C ARG A 162 13.70 21.98 15.51
N TRP A 163 14.59 21.32 14.77
CA TRP A 163 15.05 19.99 15.11
C TRP A 163 15.74 19.96 16.48
N ASN A 164 15.35 18.98 17.30
CA ASN A 164 16.00 18.68 18.57
C ASN A 164 15.88 17.16 18.85
N VAL A 165 16.58 16.69 19.88
CA VAL A 165 16.60 15.25 20.24
C VAL A 165 15.21 14.75 20.69
N ASN A 166 14.41 15.61 21.34
CA ASN A 166 13.05 15.27 21.76
C ASN A 166 12.13 15.07 20.57
N VAL A 167 12.25 15.87 19.49
CA VAL A 167 11.50 15.66 18.25
C VAL A 167 11.74 14.25 17.70
N GLY A 168 12.99 13.78 17.67
CA GLY A 168 13.31 12.41 17.28
C GLY A 168 12.65 11.36 18.19
N ARG A 169 12.68 11.57 19.51
CA ARG A 169 11.99 10.68 20.48
C ARG A 169 10.48 10.64 20.27
N TRP A 170 9.86 11.79 20.01
CA TRP A 170 8.43 11.90 19.71
C TRP A 170 8.08 11.20 18.41
N ILE A 171 8.85 11.42 17.34
CA ILE A 171 8.67 10.70 16.07
C ILE A 171 8.73 9.20 16.31
N PHE A 172 9.75 8.70 17.03
CA PHE A 172 9.86 7.27 17.34
C PHE A 172 8.64 6.76 18.12
N ALA A 173 8.22 7.47 19.16
CA ALA A 173 7.07 7.08 19.96
C ALA A 173 5.77 7.09 19.14
N LEU A 174 5.62 8.03 18.21
CA LEU A 174 4.48 8.08 17.27
C LEU A 174 4.54 6.90 16.29
N LEU A 175 5.71 6.55 15.74
CA LEU A 175 5.86 5.38 14.87
C LEU A 175 5.44 4.10 15.59
N VAL A 176 5.86 3.93 16.85
CA VAL A 176 5.48 2.76 17.66
C VAL A 176 3.98 2.74 17.97
N ALA A 177 3.37 3.91 18.14
CA ALA A 177 1.96 4.05 18.48
C ALA A 177 0.99 3.85 17.29
N LEU A 178 1.49 3.82 16.06
CA LEU A 178 0.66 3.63 14.87
C LEU A 178 0.18 2.18 14.76
N GLU A 179 -1.14 2.00 14.75
CA GLU A 179 -1.79 0.71 14.58
C GLU A 179 -2.06 0.43 13.09
N PRO A 180 -1.81 -0.80 12.61
CA PRO A 180 -2.25 -1.24 11.29
C PRO A 180 -3.78 -1.52 11.27
N PRO A 181 -4.45 -1.37 10.12
CA PRO A 181 -3.95 -0.87 8.85
C PRO A 181 -3.71 0.64 8.87
N ILE A 182 -2.76 1.13 8.09
CA ILE A 182 -2.40 2.56 8.06
C ILE A 182 -3.01 3.22 6.84
N ASP A 183 -3.68 4.35 7.04
CA ASP A 183 -4.33 5.07 5.96
C ASP A 183 -3.30 5.73 5.03
N PRO A 184 -3.63 5.91 3.73
CA PRO A 184 -2.73 6.55 2.76
C PRO A 184 -2.20 7.92 3.20
N ASP A 185 -3.00 8.72 3.90
CA ASP A 185 -2.60 10.06 4.37
C ASP A 185 -1.53 9.98 5.47
N MET A 186 -1.64 9.02 6.39
CA MET A 186 -0.60 8.78 7.40
C MET A 186 0.68 8.29 6.74
N CYS A 187 0.58 7.40 5.75
CA CYS A 187 1.73 6.97 4.95
C CYS A 187 2.41 8.16 4.26
N HIS A 188 1.64 9.10 3.71
CA HIS A 188 2.18 10.33 3.14
C HIS A 188 2.94 11.18 4.18
N LEU A 189 2.42 11.33 5.40
CA LEU A 189 3.11 12.02 6.49
C LEU A 189 4.41 11.30 6.89
N LEU A 190 4.39 9.97 7.03
CA LEU A 190 5.58 9.17 7.34
C LEU A 190 6.67 9.35 6.28
N ARG A 191 6.30 9.33 5.00
CA ARG A 191 7.21 9.61 3.88
C ARG A 191 7.78 11.02 3.98
N ALA A 192 6.95 12.01 4.31
CA ALA A 192 7.40 13.39 4.48
C ALA A 192 8.42 13.51 5.63
N ILE A 193 8.21 12.83 6.76
CA ILE A 193 9.17 12.76 7.86
C ILE A 193 10.48 12.13 7.38
N ALA A 194 10.44 10.94 6.77
CA ALA A 194 11.62 10.23 6.29
C ALA A 194 12.45 11.07 5.30
N LYS A 195 11.79 11.73 4.34
CA LYS A 195 12.44 12.62 3.37
C LYS A 195 13.08 13.85 4.05
N ARG A 196 12.40 14.44 5.04
CA ARG A 196 12.97 15.55 5.82
C ARG A 196 14.16 15.09 6.67
N CYS A 197 14.11 13.90 7.27
CA CYS A 197 15.24 13.30 8.00
C CYS A 197 16.48 13.13 7.10
N ARG A 198 16.33 12.65 5.85
CA ARG A 198 17.46 12.61 4.89
C ARG A 198 18.00 13.98 4.55
N LYS A 199 17.11 14.95 4.30
CA LYS A 199 17.51 16.32 4.00
C LYS A 199 18.33 16.89 5.17
N LEU A 200 17.84 16.74 6.40
CA LEU A 200 18.56 17.13 7.62
C LEU A 200 19.89 16.39 7.77
N LYS A 201 19.97 15.09 7.48
CA LYS A 201 21.22 14.34 7.50
C LYS A 201 22.26 14.93 6.53
N LYS A 202 21.86 15.17 5.27
CA LYS A 202 22.74 15.77 4.25
C LYS A 202 23.26 17.15 4.68
N ASP A 203 22.38 17.91 5.31
CA ASP A 203 22.66 19.25 5.80
C ASP A 203 23.56 19.28 7.06
N SER A 204 23.56 18.21 7.86
CA SER A 204 24.31 18.07 9.12
C SER A 204 25.68 17.41 8.97
N ASN A 205 26.06 16.93 7.78
CA ASN A 205 27.35 16.30 7.50
C ASN A 205 28.58 17.23 7.72
N HIS A 206 28.37 18.48 8.14
CA HIS A 206 29.42 19.45 8.44
C HIS A 206 29.66 19.71 9.96
N ALA A 207 28.95 19.05 10.88
CA ALA A 207 29.05 19.31 12.33
C ALA A 207 29.38 18.04 13.16
N GLU A 208 30.23 18.19 14.18
CA GLU A 208 30.83 17.13 15.00
C GLU A 208 29.88 16.38 15.98
N GLU A 209 30.42 15.29 16.53
CA GLU A 209 29.95 14.22 17.45
C GLU A 209 28.51 14.16 18.00
N GLN A 210 27.88 15.26 18.40
CA GLN A 210 26.42 15.28 18.69
C GLN A 210 25.57 14.98 17.44
N SER A 211 26.18 15.20 16.27
CA SER A 211 25.68 14.78 14.96
C SER A 211 25.53 13.26 14.86
N LYS A 212 26.42 12.43 15.43
CA LYS A 212 26.44 10.97 15.21
C LYS A 212 25.16 10.27 15.70
N SER A 213 24.69 10.58 16.91
CA SER A 213 23.45 9.99 17.44
C SER A 213 22.22 10.43 16.64
N THR A 214 22.22 11.70 16.22
CA THR A 214 21.14 12.28 15.41
C THR A 214 21.12 11.72 13.99
N THR A 215 22.29 11.52 13.37
CA THR A 215 22.41 10.88 12.05
C THR A 215 21.99 9.42 12.10
N ASN A 216 22.31 8.71 13.19
CA ASN A 216 21.83 7.34 13.40
C ASN A 216 20.31 7.29 13.50
N PHE A 217 19.68 8.26 14.17
CA PHE A 217 18.22 8.36 14.21
C PHE A 217 17.64 8.63 12.81
N PHE A 218 18.23 9.52 12.02
CA PHE A 218 17.74 9.80 10.66
C PHE A 218 17.77 8.55 9.78
N ASP A 219 18.85 7.78 9.85
CA ASP A 219 18.93 6.49 9.15
C ASP A 219 17.89 5.52 9.69
N LEU A 220 17.81 5.33 11.01
CA LEU A 220 16.84 4.44 11.63
C LEU A 220 15.40 4.79 11.20
N CYS A 221 15.01 6.06 11.29
CA CYS A 221 13.68 6.54 10.94
C CYS A 221 13.33 6.21 9.49
N VAL A 222 14.24 6.46 8.56
CA VAL A 222 14.06 6.10 7.14
C VAL A 222 13.87 4.59 6.97
N HIS A 223 14.69 3.78 7.63
CA HIS A 223 14.62 2.32 7.53
C HIS A 223 13.32 1.77 8.11
N LEU A 224 12.88 2.27 9.26
CA LEU A 224 11.62 1.89 9.88
C LEU A 224 10.44 2.24 8.98
N VAL A 225 10.38 3.47 8.45
CA VAL A 225 9.35 3.89 7.49
C VAL A 225 9.34 2.96 6.26
N ALA A 226 10.50 2.59 5.75
CA ALA A 226 10.56 1.75 4.57
C ALA A 226 10.16 0.28 4.81
N LYS A 227 10.64 -0.32 5.90
CA LYS A 227 10.45 -1.75 6.18
C LYS A 227 9.20 -2.03 7.00
N SER A 228 8.97 -1.29 8.09
CA SER A 228 7.85 -1.53 9.01
C SER A 228 6.52 -1.02 8.46
N PHE A 229 6.55 -0.04 7.55
CA PHE A 229 5.35 0.59 6.99
C PHE A 229 5.20 0.38 5.47
N GLY A 230 5.98 -0.54 4.89
CA GLY A 230 5.86 -0.95 3.48
C GLY A 230 6.30 0.08 2.44
N GLN A 231 7.04 1.12 2.83
CA GLN A 231 7.53 2.18 1.92
C GLN A 231 8.93 1.85 1.37
N ALA A 232 9.09 0.66 0.78
CA ALA A 232 10.40 0.13 0.38
C ALA A 232 11.13 1.02 -0.63
N ASP A 233 10.39 1.73 -1.48
CA ASP A 233 10.89 2.69 -2.49
C ASP A 233 11.78 3.79 -1.88
N LEU A 234 11.62 4.09 -0.59
CA LEU A 234 12.47 5.05 0.08
C LEU A 234 13.93 4.57 0.09
N LEU A 235 14.22 3.29 0.34
CA LEU A 235 15.61 2.81 0.51
C LEU A 235 16.46 2.88 -0.76
N GLU A 236 15.83 3.09 -1.91
CA GLU A 236 16.46 3.15 -3.23
C GLU A 236 16.87 4.59 -3.64
N GLN A 237 16.51 5.60 -2.84
CA GLN A 237 16.74 7.04 -3.09
C GLN A 237 17.89 7.65 -2.27
#